data_AF-A0A7C5DSV4-F1
#
_entry.id   AF-A0A7C5DSV4-F1
#
_cell.length_a   1.000
_cell.length_b   1.000
_cell.length_c   1.000
_cell.angle_alpha   90.00
_cell.angle_beta   90.00
_cell.angle_gamma   90.00
#
_symmetry.space_group_name_H-M   'P 1'
#
loop_
_entity.id
_entity.type
_entity.pdbx_description
1 polymer ?
#
loop_
_entity_poly.entity_id
_entity_poly.type
_entity_poly.pdbx_seq_one_letter_code
_entity_poly.pdbx_strand_id
1 'polypeptide(L)'
;MIMNNDFEEQWIAKLHHGLIKIGKEYLYDEIEKSIRNDDPVDWSQKLMNFLSQRLTEEEIKQVMCSCACLTPKDNLKHIREEYTRTKDIQHVHNLLQQQFESFIREYKNLDDDQIDFLRENGWGMAGKLDGNVIYATKIPKEFHKYFAEKDERKKQYYYCHCPRIRETILENRFIDLQYCYCGAGFYKDIWEYITQGDVQVEVLESILKGDKYCKIAIYL
;
A
#
# COMPACT_ATOMS: atom_id res chain seq x y z
N MET A 1 -21.97 7.01 -14.77
CA MET A 1 -20.72 6.88 -14.00
C MET A 1 -19.96 5.68 -14.55
N ILE A 2 -18.96 5.91 -15.42
CA ILE A 2 -18.04 4.85 -15.85
C ILE A 2 -16.84 4.99 -14.91
N MET A 3 -16.91 4.39 -13.73
CA MET A 3 -15.73 4.24 -12.88
C MET A 3 -15.17 2.84 -13.13
N ASN A 4 -13.96 2.78 -13.69
CA ASN A 4 -12.91 1.84 -13.30
C ASN A 4 -13.19 0.32 -13.37
N ASN A 5 -13.80 -0.18 -14.45
CA ASN A 5 -13.92 -1.64 -14.66
C ASN A 5 -12.54 -2.36 -14.58
N ASP A 6 -11.48 -1.70 -15.06
CA ASP A 6 -10.11 -2.24 -15.06
C ASP A 6 -9.47 -2.36 -13.66
N PHE A 7 -9.69 -1.41 -12.75
CA PHE A 7 -9.13 -1.51 -11.38
C PHE A 7 -9.77 -2.66 -10.60
N GLU A 8 -11.09 -2.78 -10.65
CA GLU A 8 -11.84 -3.80 -9.91
C GLU A 8 -11.49 -5.20 -10.41
N GLU A 9 -11.45 -5.40 -11.73
CA GLU A 9 -11.04 -6.67 -12.36
C GLU A 9 -9.60 -7.04 -11.97
N GLN A 10 -8.64 -6.11 -12.08
CA GLN A 10 -7.25 -6.36 -11.69
C GLN A 10 -7.12 -6.67 -10.20
N TRP A 11 -7.86 -5.97 -9.34
CA TRP A 11 -7.79 -6.19 -7.90
C TRP A 11 -8.34 -7.57 -7.53
N ILE A 12 -9.47 -7.99 -8.12
CA ILE A 12 -10.07 -9.32 -7.89
C ILE A 12 -9.14 -10.43 -8.42
N ALA A 13 -8.52 -10.25 -9.58
CA ALA A 13 -7.53 -11.20 -10.10
C ALA A 13 -6.32 -11.35 -9.15
N LYS A 14 -5.86 -10.26 -8.54
CA LYS A 14 -4.80 -10.30 -7.53
C LYS A 14 -5.23 -10.97 -6.23
N LEU A 15 -6.48 -10.79 -5.81
CA LEU A 15 -7.05 -11.51 -4.67
C LEU A 15 -7.02 -13.03 -4.93
N HIS A 16 -7.47 -13.47 -6.11
CA HIS A 16 -7.42 -14.89 -6.51
C HIS A 16 -5.99 -15.42 -6.48
N HIS A 17 -5.05 -14.68 -7.06
CA HIS A 17 -3.63 -15.04 -7.01
C HIS A 17 -3.08 -15.12 -5.56
N GLY A 18 -3.49 -14.20 -4.69
CA GLY A 18 -3.14 -14.24 -3.27
C GLY A 18 -3.66 -15.49 -2.56
N LEU A 19 -4.89 -15.91 -2.87
CA LEU A 19 -5.46 -17.16 -2.34
C LEU A 19 -4.75 -18.41 -2.87
N ILE A 20 -4.33 -18.42 -4.14
CA ILE A 20 -3.51 -19.49 -4.72
C ILE A 20 -2.17 -19.60 -3.97
N LYS A 21 -1.51 -18.47 -3.69
CA LYS A 21 -0.20 -18.44 -3.00
C LYS A 21 -0.22 -19.10 -1.62
N ILE A 22 -1.35 -19.00 -0.90
CA ILE A 22 -1.52 -19.64 0.42
C ILE A 22 -2.16 -21.03 0.33
N GLY A 23 -2.34 -21.58 -0.87
CA GLY A 23 -2.94 -22.91 -1.09
C GLY A 23 -4.44 -22.99 -0.80
N LYS A 24 -5.16 -21.86 -0.83
CA LYS A 24 -6.60 -21.78 -0.51
C LYS A 24 -7.43 -21.24 -1.66
N GLU A 25 -7.08 -21.62 -2.89
CA GLU A 25 -7.77 -21.22 -4.11
C GLU A 25 -9.29 -21.52 -4.07
N TYR A 26 -9.70 -22.62 -3.42
CA TYR A 26 -11.10 -23.01 -3.27
C TYR A 26 -11.99 -21.90 -2.63
N LEU A 27 -11.39 -20.99 -1.86
CA LEU A 27 -12.11 -19.86 -1.27
C LEU A 27 -12.57 -18.84 -2.31
N TYR A 28 -11.91 -18.76 -3.46
CA TYR A 28 -12.31 -17.85 -4.53
C TYR A 28 -13.69 -18.22 -5.08
N ASP A 29 -13.94 -19.50 -5.35
CA ASP A 29 -15.26 -20.00 -5.77
C ASP A 29 -16.34 -19.76 -4.71
N GLU A 30 -16.00 -19.87 -3.43
CA GLU A 30 -16.92 -19.56 -2.33
C GLU A 30 -17.26 -18.07 -2.29
N ILE A 31 -16.27 -17.19 -2.51
CA ILE A 31 -16.45 -15.73 -2.57
C ILE A 31 -17.38 -15.36 -3.73
N GLU A 32 -17.13 -15.86 -4.93
CA GLU A 32 -17.95 -15.56 -6.12
C GLU A 32 -19.42 -16.00 -5.95
N LYS A 33 -19.66 -17.11 -5.25
CA LYS A 33 -21.02 -17.60 -4.98
C LYS A 33 -21.73 -16.85 -3.85
N SER A 34 -20.99 -16.38 -2.84
CA SER A 34 -21.57 -15.87 -1.59
C SER A 34 -21.63 -14.34 -1.49
N ILE A 35 -20.78 -13.62 -2.23
CA ILE A 35 -20.67 -12.17 -2.14
C ILE A 35 -21.02 -11.55 -3.49
N ARG A 36 -22.19 -10.89 -3.55
CA ARG A 36 -22.57 -10.09 -4.73
C ARG A 36 -21.66 -8.88 -4.86
N ASN A 37 -21.21 -8.61 -6.09
CA ASN A 37 -20.34 -7.49 -6.43
C ASN A 37 -21.14 -6.35 -7.09
N ASP A 38 -22.03 -5.74 -6.30
CA ASP A 38 -22.87 -4.61 -6.71
C ASP A 38 -22.32 -3.26 -6.24
N ASP A 39 -21.76 -3.22 -5.03
CA ASP A 39 -21.09 -2.07 -4.43
C ASP A 39 -19.68 -2.48 -3.95
N PRO A 40 -18.58 -1.89 -4.48
CA PRO A 40 -17.22 -2.28 -4.14
C PRO A 40 -16.85 -2.16 -2.66
N VAL A 41 -17.47 -1.23 -1.93
CA VAL A 41 -17.22 -1.03 -0.50
C VAL A 41 -17.91 -2.13 0.31
N ASP A 42 -19.17 -2.45 0.01
CA ASP A 42 -19.96 -3.50 0.67
C ASP A 42 -19.34 -4.86 0.37
N TRP A 43 -18.92 -5.06 -0.88
CA TRP A 43 -18.21 -6.25 -1.30
C TRP A 43 -16.91 -6.40 -0.50
N SER A 44 -16.13 -5.33 -0.36
CA SER A 44 -14.88 -5.36 0.42
C SER A 44 -15.11 -5.64 1.91
N GLN A 45 -16.17 -5.09 2.51
CA GLN A 45 -16.55 -5.40 3.90
C GLN A 45 -16.92 -6.87 4.07
N LYS A 46 -17.79 -7.37 3.20
CA LYS A 46 -18.23 -8.79 3.20
C LYS A 46 -17.05 -9.71 2.97
N LEU A 47 -16.13 -9.34 2.08
CA LEU A 47 -14.89 -10.08 1.83
C LEU A 47 -14.05 -10.16 3.11
N MET A 48 -13.77 -9.05 3.77
CA MET A 48 -12.94 -9.06 4.99
C MET A 48 -13.57 -9.91 6.10
N ASN A 49 -14.90 -9.85 6.27
CA ASN A 49 -15.62 -10.72 7.20
C ASN A 49 -15.57 -12.20 6.78
N PHE A 50 -15.68 -12.48 5.49
CA PHE A 50 -15.57 -13.85 4.97
C PHE A 50 -14.18 -14.44 5.23
N LEU A 51 -13.12 -13.66 4.96
CA LEU A 51 -11.73 -14.06 5.17
C LEU A 51 -11.40 -14.24 6.65
N SER A 52 -11.85 -13.33 7.54
CA SER A 52 -11.57 -13.41 8.98
C SER A 52 -12.16 -14.66 9.66
N GLN A 53 -13.20 -15.26 9.07
CA GLN A 53 -13.80 -16.50 9.56
C GLN A 53 -13.06 -17.77 9.10
N ARG A 54 -12.17 -17.66 8.11
CA ARG A 54 -11.57 -18.82 7.41
C ARG A 54 -10.04 -18.81 7.37
N LEU A 55 -9.44 -17.64 7.57
CA LEU A 55 -8.02 -17.40 7.49
C LEU A 55 -7.50 -16.89 8.83
N THR A 56 -6.26 -17.24 9.14
CA THR A 56 -5.51 -16.58 10.22
C THR A 56 -5.21 -15.12 9.84
N GLU A 57 -4.92 -14.28 10.84
CA GLU A 57 -4.50 -12.91 10.61
C GLU A 57 -3.31 -12.82 9.64
N GLU A 58 -2.33 -13.73 9.76
CA GLU A 58 -1.15 -13.73 8.91
C GLU A 58 -1.48 -14.09 7.45
N GLU A 59 -2.35 -15.07 7.23
CA GLU A 59 -2.83 -15.41 5.88
C GLU A 59 -3.60 -14.25 5.25
N ILE A 60 -4.41 -13.52 6.02
CA ILE A 60 -5.12 -12.33 5.51
C ILE A 60 -4.12 -11.25 5.11
N LYS A 61 -3.09 -10.99 5.92
CA LYS A 61 -2.02 -10.05 5.58
C LYS A 61 -1.33 -10.43 4.28
N GLN A 62 -1.03 -11.71 4.06
CA GLN A 62 -0.39 -12.20 2.83
C GLN A 62 -1.29 -12.04 1.60
N VAL A 63 -2.58 -12.41 1.72
CA VAL A 63 -3.56 -12.25 0.65
C VAL A 63 -3.74 -10.78 0.31
N MET A 64 -3.92 -9.93 1.32
CA MET A 64 -4.08 -8.48 1.12
C MET A 64 -2.84 -7.83 0.54
N CYS A 65 -1.63 -8.20 0.96
CA CYS A 65 -0.40 -7.71 0.34
C CYS A 65 -0.32 -8.06 -1.15
N SER A 66 -0.84 -9.21 -1.57
CA SER A 66 -0.90 -9.61 -2.99
C SER A 66 -1.81 -8.71 -3.83
N CYS A 67 -2.79 -8.05 -3.21
CA CYS A 67 -3.71 -7.12 -3.89
C CYS A 67 -3.11 -5.73 -4.17
N ALA A 68 -1.86 -5.47 -3.81
CA ALA A 68 -1.25 -4.15 -3.92
C ALA A 68 -1.20 -3.59 -5.35
N CYS A 69 -1.28 -2.25 -5.46
CA CYS A 69 -0.93 -1.52 -6.67
C CYS A 69 0.60 -1.42 -6.73
N LEU A 70 1.23 -2.12 -7.68
CA LEU A 70 2.68 -2.27 -7.72
C LEU A 70 3.36 -1.23 -8.60
N THR A 71 4.62 -0.95 -8.33
CA THR A 71 5.48 -0.20 -9.26
C THR A 71 5.96 -1.12 -10.38
N PRO A 72 6.08 -0.63 -11.63
CA PRO A 72 6.77 -1.37 -12.69
C PRO A 72 8.17 -1.79 -12.23
N LYS A 73 8.53 -3.07 -12.45
CA LYS A 73 9.82 -3.62 -12.00
C LYS A 73 11.01 -3.00 -12.70
N ASP A 74 10.84 -2.55 -13.94
CA ASP A 74 11.87 -1.84 -14.69
C ASP A 74 12.36 -0.57 -13.97
N ASN A 75 11.49 0.08 -13.19
CA ASN A 75 11.86 1.26 -12.39
C ASN A 75 12.83 0.93 -11.24
N LEU A 76 12.87 -0.34 -10.79
CA LEU A 76 13.69 -0.78 -9.65
C LEU A 76 14.88 -1.64 -10.08
N LYS A 77 14.97 -2.01 -11.35
CA LYS A 77 15.94 -2.99 -11.86
C LYS A 77 17.38 -2.62 -11.52
N HIS A 78 17.77 -1.37 -11.77
CA HIS A 78 19.13 -0.91 -11.47
C HIS A 78 19.44 -0.92 -9.97
N ILE A 79 18.48 -0.60 -9.11
CA ILE A 79 18.65 -0.65 -7.65
C ILE A 79 18.87 -2.09 -7.18
N ARG A 80 18.11 -3.05 -7.74
CA ARG A 80 18.30 -4.48 -7.48
C ARG A 80 19.68 -4.97 -7.93
N GLU A 81 20.14 -4.54 -9.11
CA GLU A 81 21.47 -4.88 -9.63
C GLU A 81 22.57 -4.33 -8.70
N GLU A 82 22.41 -3.09 -8.22
CA GLU A 82 23.32 -2.50 -7.24
C GLU A 82 23.31 -3.25 -5.90
N TYR A 83 22.15 -3.69 -5.40
CA TYR A 83 22.09 -4.51 -4.19
C TYR A 83 22.78 -5.86 -4.41
N THR A 84 22.62 -6.47 -5.59
CA THR A 84 23.26 -7.74 -5.93
C THR A 84 24.79 -7.61 -5.90
N ARG A 85 25.32 -6.50 -6.41
CA ARG A 85 26.76 -6.21 -6.48
C ARG A 85 27.36 -5.86 -5.12
N THR A 86 26.64 -5.08 -4.32
CA THR A 86 27.20 -4.46 -3.10
C THR A 86 26.80 -5.17 -1.82
N LYS A 87 25.61 -5.78 -1.79
CA LYS A 87 24.93 -6.25 -0.57
C LYS A 87 24.80 -5.16 0.51
N ASP A 88 24.86 -3.90 0.10
CA ASP A 88 24.81 -2.74 0.99
C ASP A 88 23.39 -2.16 0.98
N ILE A 89 22.65 -2.40 2.07
CA ILE A 89 21.29 -1.93 2.21
C ILE A 89 21.20 -0.40 2.29
N GLN A 90 22.16 0.24 2.96
CA GLN A 90 22.19 1.69 3.10
C GLN A 90 22.42 2.36 1.76
N HIS A 91 23.29 1.76 0.93
CA HIS A 91 23.55 2.23 -0.43
C HIS A 91 22.28 2.21 -1.29
N VAL A 92 21.58 1.08 -1.36
CA VAL A 92 20.40 0.97 -2.22
C VAL A 92 19.18 1.70 -1.67
N HIS A 93 19.07 1.88 -0.35
CA HIS A 93 18.12 2.79 0.27
C HIS A 93 18.35 4.24 -0.17
N ASN A 94 19.59 4.71 -0.17
CA ASN A 94 19.94 6.05 -0.64
C ASN A 94 19.62 6.23 -2.13
N LEU A 95 19.88 5.22 -2.98
CA LEU A 95 19.50 5.25 -4.39
C LEU A 95 17.98 5.36 -4.58
N LEU A 96 17.21 4.55 -3.84
CA LEU A 96 15.75 4.59 -3.89
C LEU A 96 15.20 5.95 -3.41
N GLN A 97 15.79 6.53 -2.37
CA GLN A 97 15.43 7.86 -1.87
C GLN A 97 15.67 8.94 -2.95
N GLN A 98 16.84 8.96 -3.58
CA GLN A 98 17.18 9.94 -4.63
C GLN A 98 16.27 9.81 -5.85
N GLN A 99 15.99 8.58 -6.28
CA GLN A 99 15.05 8.31 -7.37
C GLN A 99 13.64 8.78 -7.01
N PHE A 100 13.17 8.49 -5.79
CA PHE A 100 11.86 8.92 -5.32
C PHE A 100 11.73 10.44 -5.27
N GLU A 101 12.71 11.15 -4.71
CA GLU A 101 12.72 12.62 -4.61
C GLU A 101 12.66 13.26 -6.00
N SER A 102 13.46 12.75 -6.94
CA SER A 102 13.47 13.25 -8.32
C SER A 102 12.10 13.05 -8.99
N PHE A 103 11.54 11.84 -8.87
CA PHE A 103 10.24 11.52 -9.44
C PHE A 103 9.10 12.34 -8.80
N ILE A 104 9.06 12.43 -7.47
CA ILE A 104 7.93 13.03 -6.78
C ILE A 104 7.90 14.55 -6.93
N ARG A 105 9.08 15.16 -7.03
CA ARG A 105 9.25 16.59 -7.33
C ARG A 105 8.52 16.96 -8.62
N GLU A 106 8.77 16.22 -9.70
CA GLU A 106 8.11 16.46 -10.99
C GLU A 106 6.64 16.05 -10.95
N TYR A 107 6.34 14.85 -10.46
CA TYR A 107 4.99 14.28 -10.49
C TYR A 107 3.96 15.09 -9.70
N LYS A 108 4.37 15.70 -8.57
CA LYS A 108 3.50 16.51 -7.72
C LYS A 108 3.82 18.00 -7.73
N ASN A 109 4.81 18.43 -8.52
CA ASN A 109 5.29 19.81 -8.55
C ASN A 109 5.63 20.32 -7.13
N LEU A 110 6.59 19.66 -6.49
CA LEU A 110 7.04 19.99 -5.13
C LEU A 110 8.28 20.89 -5.16
N ASP A 111 8.35 21.85 -4.24
CA ASP A 111 9.54 22.66 -4.00
C ASP A 111 10.56 21.94 -3.10
N ASP A 112 11.71 22.58 -2.87
CA ASP A 112 12.80 22.01 -2.04
C ASP A 112 12.37 21.80 -0.59
N ASP A 113 11.66 22.75 0.01
CA ASP A 113 11.18 22.65 1.40
C ASP A 113 10.21 21.48 1.57
N GLN A 114 9.34 21.23 0.59
CA GLN A 114 8.43 20.10 0.57
C GLN A 114 9.16 18.77 0.39
N ILE A 115 10.22 18.71 -0.43
CA ILE A 115 11.06 17.51 -0.57
C ILE A 115 11.82 17.21 0.72
N ASP A 116 12.39 18.24 1.35
CA ASP A 116 13.07 18.12 2.63
C ASP A 116 12.11 17.63 3.71
N PHE A 117 10.89 18.18 3.77
CA PHE A 117 9.84 17.69 4.65
C PHE A 117 9.54 16.20 4.44
N LEU A 118 9.42 15.75 3.17
CA LEU A 118 9.17 14.34 2.87
C LEU A 118 10.30 13.45 3.39
N ARG A 119 11.55 13.80 3.10
CA ARG A 119 12.75 13.06 3.53
C ARG A 119 12.86 13.01 5.05
N GLU A 120 12.72 14.15 5.71
CA GLU A 120 12.82 14.28 7.17
C GLU A 120 11.71 13.56 7.92
N ASN A 121 10.57 13.28 7.29
CA ASN A 121 9.48 12.56 7.91
C ASN A 121 9.37 11.10 7.44
N GLY A 122 10.23 10.65 6.51
CA GLY A 122 10.15 9.30 5.94
C GLY A 122 8.91 9.10 5.07
N TRP A 123 8.39 10.16 4.46
CA TRP A 123 7.22 10.11 3.62
C TRP A 123 7.61 9.75 2.19
N GLY A 124 7.12 8.62 1.70
CA GLY A 124 7.41 8.17 0.35
C GLY A 124 7.65 6.68 0.26
N MET A 125 8.16 6.25 -0.90
CA MET A 125 8.43 4.84 -1.16
C MET A 125 9.70 4.32 -0.45
N ALA A 126 10.70 5.19 -0.23
CA ALA A 126 11.97 4.81 0.38
C ALA A 126 11.91 4.71 1.91
N GLY A 127 11.07 5.53 2.56
CA GLY A 127 10.97 5.58 4.02
C GLY A 127 12.30 5.96 4.71
N LYS A 128 12.35 5.84 6.04
CA LYS A 128 13.58 5.97 6.82
C LYS A 128 14.12 4.60 7.20
N LEU A 129 15.37 4.33 6.83
CA LEU A 129 16.10 3.15 7.29
C LEU A 129 16.64 3.38 8.71
N ASP A 130 16.35 2.45 9.61
CA ASP A 130 16.87 2.38 10.98
C ASP A 130 17.28 0.93 11.28
N GLY A 131 18.58 0.67 11.27
CA GLY A 131 19.11 -0.69 11.33
C GLY A 131 18.62 -1.55 10.17
N ASN A 132 17.84 -2.59 10.47
CA ASN A 132 17.23 -3.50 9.49
C ASN A 132 15.73 -3.26 9.29
N VAL A 133 15.21 -2.11 9.75
CA VAL A 133 13.80 -1.76 9.61
C VAL A 133 13.68 -0.47 8.81
N ILE A 134 12.75 -0.45 7.87
CA ILE A 134 12.38 0.77 7.14
C ILE A 134 11.02 1.23 7.62
N TYR A 135 10.93 2.47 8.09
CA TYR A 135 9.68 3.11 8.47
C TYR A 135 9.24 4.04 7.35
N ALA A 136 8.23 3.62 6.59
CA ALA A 136 7.68 4.39 5.50
C ALA A 136 6.32 4.99 5.88
N THR A 137 6.19 6.30 5.77
CA THR A 137 4.91 7.00 5.85
C THR A 137 4.38 7.24 4.45
N LYS A 138 3.08 6.99 4.25
CA LYS A 138 2.47 7.24 2.93
C LYS A 138 2.37 8.74 2.67
N ILE A 139 2.68 9.12 1.44
CA ILE A 139 2.35 10.47 0.94
C ILE A 139 0.85 10.57 0.64
N PRO A 140 0.22 11.74 0.85
CA PRO A 140 -1.15 11.97 0.42
C PRO A 140 -1.31 11.79 -1.10
N LYS A 141 -2.42 11.17 -1.53
CA LYS A 141 -2.76 11.06 -2.97
C LYS A 141 -2.85 12.43 -3.62
N GLU A 142 -3.59 13.35 -3.00
CA GLU A 142 -3.77 14.74 -3.45
C GLU A 142 -2.96 15.67 -2.53
N PHE A 143 -1.63 15.65 -2.62
CA PHE A 143 -0.69 16.34 -1.72
C PHE A 143 -1.07 17.79 -1.40
N HIS A 144 -1.17 18.65 -2.41
CA HIS A 144 -1.51 20.06 -2.20
C HIS A 144 -2.89 20.28 -1.58
N LYS A 145 -3.89 19.47 -1.98
CA LYS A 145 -5.24 19.54 -1.39
C LYS A 145 -5.26 19.08 0.06
N TYR A 146 -4.49 18.04 0.40
CA TYR A 146 -4.37 17.54 1.76
C TYR A 146 -3.84 18.62 2.72
N PHE A 147 -2.80 19.36 2.32
CA PHE A 147 -2.21 20.41 3.16
C PHE A 147 -3.03 21.70 3.20
N ALA A 148 -3.81 22.00 2.15
CA ALA A 148 -4.69 23.16 2.12
C ALA A 148 -6.04 22.94 2.85
N GLU A 149 -6.45 21.68 3.04
CA GLU A 149 -7.74 21.35 3.63
C GLU A 149 -7.73 21.46 5.17
N LYS A 150 -8.85 21.92 5.72
CA LYS A 150 -9.07 22.10 7.17
C LYS A 150 -10.08 21.09 7.73
N ASP A 151 -10.99 20.60 6.90
CA ASP A 151 -11.93 19.55 7.30
C ASP A 151 -11.19 18.20 7.38
N GLU A 152 -11.14 17.62 8.58
CA GLU A 152 -10.36 16.40 8.84
C GLU A 152 -10.85 15.19 8.01
N ARG A 153 -12.14 15.11 7.72
CA ARG A 153 -12.70 14.03 6.90
C ARG A 153 -12.28 14.18 5.44
N LYS A 154 -12.32 15.39 4.89
CA LYS A 154 -11.82 15.68 3.54
C LYS A 154 -10.31 15.51 3.44
N LYS A 155 -9.55 15.81 4.50
CA LYS A 155 -8.11 15.51 4.56
C LYS A 155 -7.86 14.01 4.42
N GLN A 156 -8.57 13.16 5.17
CA GLN A 156 -8.46 11.71 5.02
C GLN A 156 -8.79 11.25 3.59
N TYR A 157 -9.81 11.84 2.96
CA TYR A 157 -10.16 11.56 1.56
C TYR A 157 -9.05 11.96 0.57
N TYR A 158 -8.43 13.13 0.75
CA TYR A 158 -7.28 13.58 -0.06
C TYR A 158 -6.00 12.79 0.23
N TYR A 159 -5.89 12.22 1.43
CA TYR A 159 -4.78 11.38 1.83
C TYR A 159 -4.80 10.01 1.15
N CYS A 160 -5.93 9.30 1.24
CA CYS A 160 -5.97 7.90 0.85
C CYS A 160 -5.84 7.69 -0.68
N HIS A 161 -5.08 6.66 -1.07
CA HIS A 161 -4.90 6.27 -2.47
C HIS A 161 -6.00 5.32 -2.97
N CYS A 162 -6.53 4.47 -2.08
CA CYS A 162 -7.50 3.45 -2.45
C CYS A 162 -8.89 4.08 -2.69
N PRO A 163 -9.52 3.88 -3.88
CA PRO A 163 -10.85 4.42 -4.16
C PRO A 163 -11.91 3.91 -3.18
N ARG A 164 -11.90 2.61 -2.87
CA ARG A 164 -12.86 1.98 -1.93
C ARG A 164 -12.76 2.58 -0.52
N ILE A 165 -11.55 2.81 -0.01
CA ILE A 165 -11.36 3.49 1.31
C ILE A 165 -11.78 4.96 1.26
N ARG A 166 -11.56 5.66 0.14
CA ARG A 166 -12.04 7.04 0.00
C ARG A 166 -13.57 7.11 0.06
N GLU A 167 -14.25 6.16 -0.56
CA GLU A 167 -15.71 6.03 -0.48
C GLU A 167 -16.15 5.72 0.95
N THR A 168 -15.47 4.81 1.66
CA THR A 168 -15.80 4.52 3.06
C THR A 168 -15.69 5.76 3.95
N ILE A 169 -14.67 6.59 3.73
CA ILE A 169 -14.50 7.88 4.43
C ILE A 169 -15.68 8.80 4.15
N LEU A 170 -16.13 8.95 2.89
CA LEU A 170 -17.24 9.84 2.52
C LEU A 170 -18.61 9.34 2.98
N GLU A 171 -18.79 8.03 3.14
CA GLU A 171 -20.05 7.40 3.53
C GLU A 171 -20.11 6.99 5.01
N ASN A 172 -19.01 7.17 5.74
CA ASN A 172 -18.87 6.76 7.14
C ASN A 172 -19.10 5.25 7.32
N ARG A 173 -18.57 4.46 6.39
CA ARG A 173 -18.63 3.01 6.37
C ARG A 173 -17.35 2.42 6.98
N PHE A 174 -17.49 1.31 7.68
CA PHE A 174 -16.37 0.62 8.32
C PHE A 174 -15.70 -0.37 7.37
N ILE A 175 -14.39 -0.55 7.43
CA ILE A 175 -13.72 -1.68 6.79
C ILE A 175 -12.55 -2.11 7.67
N ASP A 176 -12.31 -3.42 7.73
CA ASP A 176 -11.28 -3.97 8.60
C ASP A 176 -9.89 -3.41 8.26
N LEU A 177 -9.09 -3.11 9.29
CA LEU A 177 -7.75 -2.56 9.15
C LEU A 177 -6.84 -3.46 8.31
N GLN A 178 -7.02 -4.79 8.37
CA GLN A 178 -6.25 -5.75 7.59
C GLN A 178 -6.37 -5.50 6.09
N TYR A 179 -7.45 -4.87 5.63
CA TYR A 179 -7.59 -4.44 4.24
C TYR A 179 -6.45 -3.50 3.79
N CYS A 180 -5.94 -2.65 4.70
CA CYS A 180 -4.83 -1.75 4.42
C CYS A 180 -3.49 -2.47 4.22
N TYR A 181 -3.38 -3.79 4.45
CA TYR A 181 -2.22 -4.56 4.01
C TYR A 181 -2.09 -4.62 2.48
N CYS A 182 -3.17 -4.36 1.72
CA CYS A 182 -3.07 -4.01 0.29
C CYS A 182 -2.14 -2.81 0.06
N GLY A 183 -2.13 -1.86 0.98
CA GLY A 183 -1.24 -0.72 0.96
C GLY A 183 0.18 -1.04 1.43
N ALA A 184 0.35 -2.00 2.35
CA ALA A 184 1.65 -2.46 2.83
C ALA A 184 2.36 -3.34 1.80
N GLY A 185 1.61 -4.12 1.02
CA GLY A 185 2.11 -4.93 -0.09
C GLY A 185 2.89 -4.15 -1.14
N PHE A 186 2.59 -2.86 -1.33
CA PHE A 186 3.41 -1.98 -2.19
C PHE A 186 4.86 -1.90 -1.72
N TYR A 187 5.07 -1.74 -0.41
CA TYR A 187 6.40 -1.64 0.18
C TYR A 187 7.09 -2.99 0.26
N LYS A 188 6.33 -4.05 0.60
CA LYS A 188 6.81 -5.43 0.56
C LYS A 188 7.37 -5.75 -0.82
N ASP A 189 6.60 -5.51 -1.88
CA ASP A 189 6.97 -5.79 -3.26
C ASP A 189 8.21 -5.03 -3.76
N ILE A 190 8.42 -3.79 -3.31
CA ILE A 190 9.63 -3.02 -3.60
C ILE A 190 10.85 -3.69 -2.98
N TRP A 191 10.79 -3.96 -1.68
CA TRP A 191 11.95 -4.45 -0.94
C TRP A 191 12.26 -5.91 -1.24
N GLU A 192 11.27 -6.79 -1.42
CA GLU A 192 11.51 -8.15 -1.89
C GLU A 192 12.17 -8.19 -3.26
N TYR A 193 11.79 -7.27 -4.14
CA TYR A 193 12.40 -7.19 -5.46
C TYR A 193 13.87 -6.72 -5.39
N ILE A 194 14.16 -5.69 -4.59
CA ILE A 194 15.51 -5.15 -4.42
C ILE A 194 16.41 -6.19 -3.71
N THR A 195 15.96 -6.74 -2.58
CA THR A 195 16.77 -7.63 -1.75
C THR A 195 16.83 -9.05 -2.28
N GLN A 196 15.85 -9.44 -3.11
CA GLN A 196 15.69 -10.81 -3.62
C GLN A 196 15.46 -11.83 -2.50
N GLY A 197 14.87 -11.37 -1.39
CA GLY A 197 14.52 -12.17 -0.24
C GLY A 197 13.16 -11.74 0.33
N ASP A 198 12.60 -12.57 1.19
CA ASP A 198 11.32 -12.28 1.82
C ASP A 198 11.48 -11.18 2.86
N VAL A 199 10.59 -10.19 2.82
CA VAL A 199 10.53 -9.12 3.84
C VAL A 199 9.19 -9.15 4.56
N GLN A 200 9.16 -8.76 5.83
CA GLN A 200 7.91 -8.66 6.59
C GLN A 200 7.42 -7.21 6.60
N VAL A 201 6.10 -7.00 6.60
CA VAL A 201 5.52 -5.66 6.69
C VAL A 201 4.46 -5.58 7.78
N GLU A 202 4.40 -4.44 8.44
CA GLU A 202 3.44 -4.17 9.50
C GLU A 202 2.84 -2.78 9.36
N VAL A 203 1.50 -2.68 9.45
CA VAL A 203 0.80 -1.39 9.45
C VAL A 203 0.80 -0.84 10.88
N LEU A 204 1.74 0.06 11.18
CA LEU A 204 1.89 0.67 12.50
C LEU A 204 0.85 1.75 12.78
N GLU A 205 0.55 2.58 11.77
CA GLU A 205 -0.43 3.68 11.86
C GLU A 205 -1.35 3.62 10.64
N SER A 206 -2.63 3.98 10.82
CA SER A 206 -3.60 4.05 9.72
C SER A 206 -4.70 5.06 10.01
N ILE A 207 -5.06 5.84 8.98
CA ILE A 207 -6.22 6.73 9.03
C ILE A 207 -7.54 5.99 9.31
N LEU A 208 -7.62 4.68 9.01
CA LEU A 208 -8.80 3.85 9.32
C LEU A 208 -9.02 3.65 10.82
N LYS A 209 -7.97 3.75 11.64
CA LYS A 209 -8.06 3.66 13.11
C LYS A 209 -8.00 5.02 13.80
N GLY A 210 -8.11 6.11 13.04
CA GLY A 210 -8.09 7.49 13.55
C GLY A 210 -6.71 8.13 13.64
N ASP A 211 -5.65 7.47 13.18
CA ASP A 211 -4.32 8.10 13.16
C ASP A 211 -4.26 9.23 12.12
N LYS A 212 -3.28 10.12 12.30
CA LYS A 212 -3.04 11.23 11.39
C LYS A 212 -2.51 10.79 10.02
N TYR A 213 -1.72 9.71 10.01
CA TYR A 213 -1.03 9.20 8.83
C TYR A 213 -1.05 7.67 8.82
N CYS A 214 -0.68 7.09 7.68
CA CYS A 214 -0.43 5.66 7.53
C CYS A 214 1.08 5.41 7.53
N LYS A 215 1.58 4.69 8.53
CA LYS A 215 2.99 4.29 8.65
C LYS A 215 3.11 2.77 8.57
N ILE A 216 4.07 2.31 7.80
CA ILE A 216 4.37 0.89 7.57
C ILE A 216 5.82 0.65 7.99
N ALA A 217 6.03 -0.38 8.81
CA ALA A 217 7.35 -0.94 9.04
C ALA A 217 7.63 -2.03 7.99
N ILE A 218 8.84 -2.04 7.44
CA ILE A 218 9.34 -3.09 6.57
C ILE A 218 10.58 -3.68 7.24
N TYR A 219 10.51 -4.95 7.61
CA TYR A 219 11.58 -5.70 8.24
C TYR A 219 12.34 -6.48 7.15
N LEU A 220 13.61 -6.13 6.95
CA LEU A 220 14.48 -6.63 5.88
C LEU A 220 15.20 -7.93 6.22
#